data_AF-A0A1H8XAV9-F1
#
_entry.id   AF-A0A1H8XAV9-F1
#
_cell.length_a   1.000
_cell.length_b   1.000
_cell.length_c   1.000
_cell.angle_alpha   90.00
_cell.angle_beta   90.00
_cell.angle_gamma   90.00
#
_symmetry.space_group_name_H-M   'P 1'
#
loop_
_entity.id
_entity.type
_entity.pdbx_description
1 polymer ?
#
loop_
_entity_poly.entity_id
_entity_poly.type
_entity_poly.pdbx_seq_one_letter_code
_entity_poly.pdbx_strand_id
1 'polypeptide(L)'
;MSYNEKLPMDDEYIASGPADIRENFRALKEDQIVDAGTLAGLAPGNSGGNIPLSNGVVNSGLNADKLDGLDAAAFASAAHIHAVATDSSNGFMSNTDKAKLNAIATGAEVNQNAFSSVLVGSTTIQADSVADTLEITAGANISLTSDATNDRVTIAVSGTVPSATTATIAAACTGNAATATKLATVRAINGVAFDGGSDIAIVDSTKAPISHASTSTTYGIATASSYGHAKASTDTPAAAGTAAVGTDNGLYARGDHVHPAQTDIAGKAATATTAYNIPNSDVGGNIWIA
;
A
#
# COMPACT_ATOMS: atom_id res chain seq x y z
N MET A 1 2.43 70.65 -104.77
CA MET A 1 2.35 72.07 -104.37
C MET A 1 1.77 72.83 -105.57
N SER A 2 0.53 73.30 -105.49
CA SER A 2 -0.11 74.04 -106.59
C SER A 2 0.52 75.43 -106.70
N TYR A 3 0.94 75.82 -107.91
CA TYR A 3 1.51 77.13 -108.19
C TYR A 3 0.53 78.25 -107.78
N ASN A 4 0.92 79.08 -106.81
CA ASN A 4 0.19 80.28 -106.41
C ASN A 4 0.95 81.48 -106.98
N GLU A 5 0.41 82.08 -108.04
CA GLU A 5 1.00 83.22 -108.77
C GLU A 5 1.26 84.47 -107.91
N LYS A 6 0.71 84.54 -106.69
CA LYS A 6 0.91 85.65 -105.75
C LYS A 6 2.03 85.40 -104.73
N LEU A 7 2.60 84.21 -104.69
CA LEU A 7 3.80 83.92 -103.90
C LEU A 7 5.02 84.01 -104.83
N PRO A 8 6.14 84.60 -104.38
CA PRO A 8 7.39 84.58 -105.14
C PRO A 8 7.75 83.15 -105.56
N MET A 9 8.28 82.99 -106.77
CA MET A 9 8.74 81.70 -107.27
C MET A 9 9.85 81.18 -106.34
N ASP A 10 9.75 79.93 -105.88
CA ASP A 10 10.66 79.31 -104.91
C ASP A 10 11.99 78.90 -105.60
N ASP A 11 12.66 79.87 -106.21
CA ASP A 11 13.90 79.69 -106.97
C ASP A 11 15.16 80.06 -106.17
N GLU A 12 14.99 80.61 -104.97
CA GLU A 12 16.07 81.07 -104.12
C GLU A 12 16.44 80.00 -103.08
N TYR A 13 17.57 79.33 -103.29
CA TYR A 13 18.17 78.51 -102.25
C TYR A 13 18.65 79.41 -101.09
N ILE A 14 18.56 78.91 -99.86
CA ILE A 14 19.17 79.57 -98.69
C ILE A 14 20.67 79.85 -98.93
N ALA A 15 21.34 79.02 -99.75
CA ALA A 15 22.72 79.23 -100.20
C ALA A 15 22.94 80.53 -101.01
N SER A 16 21.89 81.08 -101.63
CA SER A 16 21.89 82.34 -102.41
C SER A 16 21.65 83.57 -101.54
N GLY A 17 21.14 83.41 -100.31
CA GLY A 17 20.79 84.51 -99.41
C GLY A 17 22.01 85.24 -98.83
N PRO A 18 21.84 86.44 -98.23
CA PRO A 18 22.92 87.20 -97.59
C PRO A 18 23.74 86.36 -96.59
N ALA A 19 25.04 86.68 -96.47
CA ALA A 19 25.99 85.90 -95.66
C ALA A 19 25.50 85.68 -94.21
N ASP A 20 24.87 86.70 -93.62
CA ASP A 20 24.38 86.67 -92.23
C ASP A 20 23.26 85.64 -92.03
N ILE A 21 22.38 85.46 -93.03
CA ILE A 21 21.29 84.47 -92.95
C ILE A 21 21.87 83.06 -93.05
N ARG A 22 22.83 82.84 -93.97
CA ARG A 22 23.51 81.55 -94.09
C ARG A 22 24.28 81.19 -92.83
N GLU A 23 24.94 82.17 -92.22
CA GLU A 23 25.68 81.99 -90.99
C GLU A 23 24.74 81.73 -89.80
N ASN A 24 23.61 82.43 -89.70
CA ASN A 24 22.61 82.15 -88.68
C ASN A 24 22.01 80.74 -88.80
N PHE A 25 21.72 80.27 -90.02
CA PHE A 25 21.24 78.89 -90.23
C PHE A 25 22.32 77.84 -89.94
N ARG A 26 23.59 78.12 -90.27
CA ARG A 26 24.72 77.29 -89.85
C ARG A 26 24.81 77.23 -88.32
N ALA A 27 24.76 78.37 -87.65
CA ALA A 27 24.86 78.48 -86.20
C ALA A 27 23.68 77.82 -85.45
N LEU A 28 22.46 77.95 -85.99
CA LEU A 28 21.29 77.23 -85.50
C LEU A 28 21.54 75.72 -85.54
N LYS A 29 22.01 75.19 -86.68
CA LYS A 29 22.19 73.75 -86.91
C LYS A 29 23.42 73.15 -86.24
N GLU A 30 24.54 73.85 -86.21
CA GLU A 30 25.86 73.28 -85.90
C GLU A 30 26.50 73.82 -84.61
N ASP A 31 26.12 75.03 -84.14
CA ASP A 31 26.89 75.68 -83.05
C ASP A 31 26.24 75.49 -81.66
N GLN A 32 24.98 75.89 -81.40
CA GLN A 32 24.44 75.83 -80.02
C GLN A 32 22.93 75.64 -79.83
N ILE A 33 22.09 75.92 -80.83
CA ILE A 33 20.63 76.00 -80.60
C ILE A 33 19.93 74.65 -80.80
N VAL A 34 20.40 73.81 -81.72
CA VAL A 34 19.88 72.44 -81.92
C VAL A 34 21.01 71.43 -82.12
N ASP A 35 21.84 71.22 -81.09
CA ASP A 35 22.64 70.00 -81.07
C ASP A 35 21.69 68.80 -80.88
N ALA A 36 21.21 68.25 -81.99
CA ALA A 36 20.06 67.34 -82.04
C ALA A 36 20.26 66.00 -81.29
N GLY A 37 21.45 65.78 -80.71
CA GLY A 37 21.79 64.58 -79.95
C GLY A 37 22.48 64.83 -78.60
N THR A 38 22.72 66.09 -78.20
CA THR A 38 23.35 66.39 -76.90
C THR A 38 22.58 67.48 -76.16
N LEU A 39 22.65 67.48 -74.83
CA LEU A 39 22.16 68.59 -74.00
C LEU A 39 23.34 69.13 -73.20
N ALA A 40 23.63 70.42 -73.38
CA ALA A 40 24.82 71.09 -72.85
C ALA A 40 26.16 70.42 -73.26
N GLY A 41 26.22 69.87 -74.48
CA GLY A 41 27.42 69.19 -75.02
C GLY A 41 27.62 67.76 -74.52
N LEU A 42 26.67 67.20 -73.76
CA LEU A 42 26.72 65.83 -73.23
C LEU A 42 25.76 64.94 -74.01
N ALA A 43 26.27 63.84 -74.57
CA ALA A 43 25.44 62.85 -75.26
C ALA A 43 24.69 61.96 -74.26
N PRO A 44 23.50 61.42 -74.58
CA PRO A 44 22.88 60.36 -73.80
C PRO A 44 23.73 59.08 -73.81
N GLY A 45 23.99 58.49 -72.65
CA GLY A 45 24.79 57.27 -72.56
C GLY A 45 25.14 56.85 -71.13
N ASN A 46 25.74 55.66 -71.00
CA ASN A 46 26.07 55.06 -69.70
C ASN A 46 27.51 55.33 -69.22
N SER A 47 28.32 56.07 -70.00
CA SER A 47 29.70 56.43 -69.66
C SER A 47 29.78 57.76 -68.90
N GLY A 48 30.84 57.98 -68.12
CA GLY A 48 31.07 59.24 -67.42
C GLY A 48 31.08 60.45 -68.36
N GLY A 49 30.46 61.55 -67.94
CA GLY A 49 30.28 62.75 -68.75
C GLY A 49 29.09 62.73 -69.72
N ASN A 50 28.29 61.66 -69.74
CA ASN A 50 27.05 61.59 -70.52
C ASN A 50 25.80 61.89 -69.67
N ILE A 51 24.66 62.07 -70.33
CA ILE A 51 23.36 62.12 -69.67
C ILE A 51 22.90 60.68 -69.39
N PRO A 52 22.60 60.32 -68.13
CA PRO A 52 22.27 58.95 -67.77
C PRO A 52 21.07 58.38 -68.54
N LEU A 53 21.16 57.10 -68.92
CA LEU A 53 20.07 56.37 -69.56
C LEU A 53 19.56 55.25 -68.64
N SER A 54 18.24 55.14 -68.49
CA SER A 54 17.59 54.02 -67.79
C SER A 54 17.28 52.88 -68.76
N ASN A 55 18.33 52.31 -69.37
CA ASN A 55 18.23 51.25 -70.38
C ASN A 55 18.64 49.85 -69.86
N GLY A 56 18.81 49.70 -68.54
CA GLY A 56 19.24 48.45 -67.91
C GLY A 56 20.76 48.20 -67.91
N VAL A 57 21.56 49.12 -68.47
CA VAL A 57 23.03 49.12 -68.38
C VAL A 57 23.48 50.09 -67.28
N VAL A 58 24.54 49.73 -66.55
CA VAL A 58 25.07 50.52 -65.42
C VAL A 58 25.64 51.85 -65.90
N ASN A 59 25.26 52.96 -65.23
CA ASN A 59 25.66 54.33 -65.58
C ASN A 59 26.96 54.75 -64.87
N SER A 60 28.09 54.20 -65.31
CA SER A 60 29.38 54.38 -64.62
C SER A 60 29.85 55.84 -64.54
N GLY A 61 30.13 56.32 -63.33
CA GLY A 61 30.76 57.62 -63.11
C GLY A 61 29.83 58.83 -63.31
N LEU A 62 28.51 58.58 -63.37
CA LEU A 62 27.46 59.59 -63.41
C LEU A 62 26.77 59.71 -62.05
N ASN A 63 26.07 60.82 -61.81
CA ASN A 63 25.24 61.01 -60.61
C ASN A 63 24.08 60.00 -60.49
N ALA A 64 23.78 59.26 -61.56
CA ALA A 64 22.77 58.20 -61.56
C ALA A 64 23.18 56.94 -60.76
N ASP A 65 24.48 56.72 -60.50
CA ASP A 65 24.95 55.64 -59.62
C ASP A 65 24.72 55.98 -58.13
N LYS A 66 24.40 57.23 -57.81
CA LYS A 66 24.20 57.72 -56.45
C LYS A 66 22.72 58.00 -56.18
N LEU A 67 22.12 57.33 -55.20
CA LEU A 67 20.80 57.68 -54.67
C LEU A 67 20.99 58.80 -53.63
N ASP A 68 20.24 59.90 -53.74
CA ASP A 68 20.35 61.08 -52.85
C ASP A 68 21.80 61.63 -52.68
N GLY A 69 22.64 61.43 -53.70
CA GLY A 69 24.05 61.86 -53.68
C GLY A 69 25.00 60.93 -52.92
N LEU A 70 24.53 59.78 -52.46
CA LEU A 70 25.32 58.76 -51.76
C LEU A 70 25.53 57.52 -52.64
N ASP A 71 26.71 56.90 -52.51
CA ASP A 71 27.01 55.62 -53.15
C ASP A 71 26.13 54.50 -52.57
N ALA A 72 25.92 53.41 -53.32
CA ALA A 72 25.22 52.22 -52.83
C ALA A 72 25.78 51.71 -51.49
N ALA A 73 27.10 51.84 -51.27
CA ALA A 73 27.76 51.50 -50.02
C ALA A 73 27.33 52.34 -48.80
N ALA A 74 26.71 53.50 -49.00
CA ALA A 74 26.14 54.28 -47.90
C ALA A 74 24.79 53.73 -47.41
N PHE A 75 24.08 52.97 -48.25
CA PHE A 75 22.78 52.36 -47.92
C PHE A 75 22.91 50.94 -47.39
N ALA A 76 24.08 50.33 -47.56
CA ALA A 76 24.42 49.04 -46.98
C ALA A 76 25.71 49.19 -46.18
N SER A 77 25.60 49.24 -44.85
CA SER A 77 26.77 49.07 -43.98
C SER A 77 27.54 47.83 -44.41
N ALA A 78 28.86 47.96 -44.61
CA ALA A 78 29.75 46.88 -45.04
C ALA A 78 29.70 45.65 -44.11
N ALA A 79 29.22 45.83 -42.88
CA ALA A 79 28.78 44.76 -41.99
C ALA A 79 27.38 45.09 -41.47
N HIS A 80 26.36 44.35 -41.92
CA HIS A 80 25.10 44.27 -41.17
C HIS A 80 25.19 43.03 -40.28
N ILE A 81 25.28 43.26 -38.97
CA ILE A 81 25.21 42.21 -37.96
C ILE A 81 23.78 42.15 -37.44
N HIS A 82 23.18 40.95 -37.44
CA HIS A 82 21.95 40.75 -36.67
C HIS A 82 22.31 40.69 -35.19
N ALA A 83 21.47 41.27 -34.34
CA ALA A 83 21.62 41.10 -32.90
C ALA A 83 21.55 39.61 -32.54
N VAL A 84 22.30 39.19 -31.52
CA VAL A 84 22.16 37.84 -30.97
C VAL A 84 20.77 37.72 -30.34
N ALA A 85 20.08 36.62 -30.59
CA ALA A 85 18.81 36.36 -29.94
C ALA A 85 19.01 36.23 -28.42
N THR A 86 18.18 36.90 -27.65
CA THR A 86 18.12 36.75 -26.19
C THR A 86 16.84 36.00 -25.82
N ASP A 87 16.67 35.71 -24.53
CA ASP A 87 15.45 35.04 -24.06
C ASP A 87 14.21 35.96 -24.15
N SER A 88 14.42 37.28 -24.30
CA SER A 88 13.36 38.28 -24.39
C SER A 88 13.24 38.96 -25.75
N SER A 89 14.27 38.89 -26.60
CA SER A 89 14.33 39.63 -27.88
C SER A 89 14.76 38.74 -29.04
N ASN A 90 14.13 38.97 -30.19
CA ASN A 90 14.50 38.32 -31.45
C ASN A 90 15.90 38.76 -31.90
N GLY A 91 16.58 37.87 -32.64
CA GLY A 91 17.89 38.13 -33.26
C GLY A 91 18.04 37.30 -34.54
N PHE A 92 19.13 36.54 -34.68
CA PHE A 92 19.31 35.52 -35.74
C PHE A 92 18.23 34.42 -35.75
N MET A 93 17.50 34.28 -34.66
CA MET A 93 16.35 33.39 -34.49
C MET A 93 15.32 34.09 -33.57
N SER A 94 14.10 33.56 -33.48
CA SER A 94 13.10 34.10 -32.56
C SER A 94 13.51 33.84 -31.09
N ASN A 95 13.09 34.72 -30.18
CA ASN A 95 13.24 34.48 -28.74
C ASN A 95 12.55 33.17 -28.30
N THR A 96 11.46 32.79 -28.98
CA THR A 96 10.70 31.57 -28.74
C THR A 96 11.50 30.33 -29.12
N ASP A 97 12.16 30.34 -30.28
CA ASP A 97 13.00 29.22 -30.70
C ASP A 97 14.27 29.15 -29.84
N LYS A 98 14.83 30.29 -29.42
CA LYS A 98 15.96 30.31 -28.50
C LYS A 98 15.59 29.71 -27.15
N ALA A 99 14.43 30.07 -26.60
CA ALA A 99 13.93 29.49 -25.36
C ALA A 99 13.76 27.97 -25.49
N LYS A 100 13.23 27.48 -26.63
CA LYS A 100 13.15 26.03 -26.90
C LYS A 100 14.53 25.37 -26.95
N LEU A 101 15.50 25.96 -27.65
CA LEU A 101 16.86 25.40 -27.72
C LEU A 101 17.57 25.43 -26.36
N ASN A 102 17.43 26.51 -25.59
CA ASN A 102 18.03 26.62 -24.25
C ASN A 102 17.44 25.60 -23.26
N ALA A 103 16.19 25.18 -23.46
CA ALA A 103 15.52 24.17 -22.62
C ALA A 103 16.02 22.74 -22.91
N ILE A 104 16.71 22.52 -24.03
CA ILE A 104 17.30 21.22 -24.36
C ILE A 104 18.60 21.07 -23.56
N ALA A 105 18.67 20.04 -22.71
CA ALA A 105 19.87 19.75 -21.94
C ALA A 105 21.07 19.48 -22.86
N THR A 106 22.27 19.91 -22.45
CA THR A 106 23.51 19.64 -23.16
C THR A 106 23.68 18.12 -23.37
N GLY A 107 23.83 17.69 -24.62
CA GLY A 107 23.97 16.27 -24.96
C GLY A 107 22.66 15.50 -25.04
N ALA A 108 21.50 16.17 -25.08
CA ALA A 108 20.24 15.50 -25.39
C ALA A 108 20.27 14.88 -26.80
N GLU A 109 19.83 13.64 -26.91
CA GLU A 109 19.72 12.90 -28.17
C GLU A 109 18.26 12.61 -28.50
N VAL A 110 17.99 12.35 -29.79
CA VAL A 110 16.66 11.94 -30.24
C VAL A 110 16.43 10.49 -29.78
N ASN A 111 15.30 10.24 -29.10
CA ASN A 111 14.90 8.92 -28.58
C ASN A 111 15.75 8.39 -27.40
N GLN A 112 16.14 9.23 -26.43
CA GLN A 112 16.59 8.66 -25.15
C GLN A 112 15.45 7.86 -24.49
N ASN A 113 15.81 6.74 -23.86
CA ASN A 113 14.89 5.91 -23.10
C ASN A 113 14.12 6.78 -22.09
N ALA A 114 12.81 6.56 -21.96
CA ALA A 114 11.95 7.34 -21.06
C ALA A 114 12.39 7.25 -19.57
N PHE A 115 13.24 6.28 -19.21
CA PHE A 115 13.85 6.10 -17.90
C PHE A 115 15.39 6.13 -18.03
N SER A 116 16.07 6.80 -17.09
CA SER A 116 17.55 6.82 -17.03
C SER A 116 18.09 5.72 -16.12
N SER A 117 17.49 5.52 -14.95
CA SER A 117 17.86 4.47 -13.99
C SER A 117 16.68 4.11 -13.09
N VAL A 118 16.57 2.83 -12.73
CA VAL A 118 15.63 2.31 -11.73
C VAL A 118 16.40 1.47 -10.72
N LEU A 119 16.38 1.88 -9.44
CA LEU A 119 17.00 1.12 -8.36
C LEU A 119 16.01 0.09 -7.80
N VAL A 120 16.39 -1.18 -7.81
CA VAL A 120 15.62 -2.30 -7.23
C VAL A 120 16.47 -2.96 -6.14
N GLY A 121 16.16 -2.66 -4.88
CA GLY A 121 17.00 -3.07 -3.75
C GLY A 121 18.39 -2.43 -3.85
N SER A 122 19.41 -3.23 -4.17
CA SER A 122 20.79 -2.76 -4.40
C SER A 122 21.20 -2.73 -5.88
N THR A 123 20.33 -3.16 -6.80
CA THR A 123 20.65 -3.28 -8.22
C THR A 123 20.06 -2.11 -8.99
N THR A 124 20.92 -1.36 -9.69
CA THR A 124 20.48 -0.31 -10.60
C THR A 124 20.29 -0.88 -11.99
N ILE A 125 19.07 -0.81 -12.51
CA ILE A 125 18.74 -1.05 -13.90
C ILE A 125 18.97 0.28 -14.62
N GLN A 126 19.97 0.35 -15.50
CA GLN A 126 20.30 1.56 -16.25
C GLN A 126 19.90 1.40 -17.71
N ALA A 127 19.46 2.50 -18.31
CA ALA A 127 19.35 2.66 -19.74
C ALA A 127 20.75 2.89 -20.32
N ASP A 128 21.37 1.87 -20.93
CA ASP A 128 22.74 1.95 -21.48
C ASP A 128 22.78 1.97 -23.02
N SER A 129 21.63 1.77 -23.66
CA SER A 129 21.43 1.93 -25.10
C SER A 129 20.21 2.79 -25.38
N VAL A 130 20.20 3.50 -26.51
CA VAL A 130 19.09 4.38 -26.94
C VAL A 130 17.79 3.64 -27.31
N ALA A 131 17.77 2.31 -27.22
CA ALA A 131 16.61 1.48 -27.54
C ALA A 131 16.11 0.65 -26.34
N ASP A 132 16.64 0.84 -25.13
CA ASP A 132 16.24 -0.02 -24.02
C ASP A 132 14.80 0.22 -23.59
N THR A 133 14.16 -0.88 -23.21
CA THR A 133 12.82 -0.89 -22.63
C THR A 133 12.92 -1.50 -21.24
N LEU A 134 12.25 -0.90 -20.26
CA LEU A 134 12.10 -1.51 -18.94
C LEU A 134 11.09 -2.65 -19.05
N GLU A 135 11.58 -3.88 -19.05
CA GLU A 135 10.72 -5.05 -18.99
C GLU A 135 10.31 -5.36 -17.54
N ILE A 136 9.01 -5.54 -17.31
CA ILE A 136 8.46 -5.97 -16.02
C ILE A 136 7.81 -7.34 -16.22
N THR A 137 8.45 -8.39 -15.72
CA THR A 137 7.98 -9.77 -15.82
C THR A 137 7.26 -10.20 -14.54
N ALA A 138 6.11 -10.86 -14.68
CA ALA A 138 5.36 -11.36 -13.53
C ALA A 138 6.11 -12.54 -12.89
N GLY A 139 6.38 -12.44 -11.58
CA GLY A 139 6.88 -13.56 -10.79
C GLY A 139 5.78 -14.57 -10.44
N ALA A 140 6.14 -15.62 -9.71
CA ALA A 140 5.16 -16.59 -9.20
C ALA A 140 4.09 -15.90 -8.32
N ASN A 141 2.81 -16.21 -8.56
CA ASN A 141 1.65 -15.64 -7.86
C ASN A 141 1.51 -14.11 -7.98
N ILE A 142 2.17 -13.49 -8.96
CA ILE A 142 1.96 -12.08 -9.32
C ILE A 142 1.24 -12.04 -10.67
N SER A 143 0.27 -11.14 -10.81
CA SER A 143 -0.33 -10.76 -12.10
C SER A 143 0.05 -9.32 -12.39
N LEU A 144 0.44 -9.09 -13.64
CA LEU A 144 0.70 -7.75 -14.17
C LEU A 144 -0.38 -7.45 -15.20
N THR A 145 -1.04 -6.30 -15.05
CA THR A 145 -2.02 -5.80 -16.02
C THR A 145 -1.58 -4.43 -16.50
N SER A 146 -1.29 -4.28 -17.77
CA SER A 146 -1.00 -2.99 -18.39
C SER A 146 -2.27 -2.25 -18.77
N ASP A 147 -2.21 -0.93 -18.68
CA ASP A 147 -3.24 0.00 -19.12
C ASP A 147 -2.53 1.12 -19.89
N ALA A 148 -2.46 0.95 -21.21
CA ALA A 148 -1.80 1.90 -22.11
C ALA A 148 -2.61 3.19 -22.34
N THR A 149 -3.89 3.23 -21.92
CA THR A 149 -4.69 4.46 -22.05
C THR A 149 -4.41 5.41 -20.90
N ASN A 150 -4.12 4.86 -19.72
CA ASN A 150 -3.83 5.61 -18.50
C ASN A 150 -2.35 5.52 -18.06
N ASP A 151 -1.46 5.04 -18.93
CA ASP A 151 -0.02 4.88 -18.68
C ASP A 151 0.28 4.19 -17.34
N ARG A 152 -0.41 3.08 -17.08
CA ARG A 152 -0.38 2.37 -15.79
C ARG A 152 -0.01 0.90 -15.94
N VAL A 153 0.71 0.37 -14.96
CA VAL A 153 0.86 -1.06 -14.71
C VAL A 153 0.28 -1.38 -13.34
N THR A 154 -0.64 -2.32 -13.28
CA THR A 154 -1.18 -2.84 -12.01
C THR A 154 -0.45 -4.13 -11.65
N ILE A 155 0.10 -4.18 -10.43
CA ILE A 155 0.77 -5.35 -9.87
C ILE A 155 -0.14 -5.95 -8.80
N ALA A 156 -0.72 -7.11 -9.09
CA ALA A 156 -1.66 -7.80 -8.21
C ALA A 156 -1.10 -9.16 -7.77
N VAL A 157 -1.59 -9.65 -6.64
CA VAL A 157 -1.37 -11.04 -6.23
C VAL A 157 -2.40 -11.92 -6.96
N SER A 158 -1.93 -12.95 -7.66
CA SER A 158 -2.77 -13.87 -8.46
C SER A 158 -2.94 -15.25 -7.85
N GLY A 159 -2.29 -15.53 -6.70
CA GLY A 159 -2.34 -16.83 -6.04
C GLY A 159 -1.95 -16.78 -4.56
N THR A 160 -1.74 -17.95 -3.96
CA THR A 160 -1.35 -18.06 -2.55
C THR A 160 0.07 -17.54 -2.35
N VAL A 161 0.24 -16.52 -1.51
CA VAL A 161 1.56 -16.05 -1.08
C VAL A 161 2.07 -17.01 0.01
N PRO A 162 3.17 -17.76 -0.22
CA PRO A 162 3.67 -18.74 0.75
C PRO A 162 4.04 -18.14 2.11
N SER A 163 4.29 -16.82 2.14
CA SER A 163 4.50 -16.07 3.37
C SER A 163 3.96 -14.65 3.21
N ALA A 164 2.66 -14.48 3.42
CA ALA A 164 2.14 -13.24 3.99
C ALA A 164 1.81 -13.61 5.43
N THR A 165 2.52 -13.06 6.40
CA THR A 165 2.57 -13.46 7.83
C THR A 165 1.23 -13.57 8.57
N THR A 166 0.11 -13.29 7.91
CA THR A 166 -1.29 -13.44 8.38
C THR A 166 -2.03 -14.66 7.79
N ALA A 167 -1.53 -15.30 6.72
CA ALA A 167 -2.00 -16.63 6.28
C ALA A 167 -1.74 -17.72 7.33
N THR A 168 -0.80 -17.46 8.24
CA THR A 168 -0.52 -18.23 9.46
C THR A 168 -1.75 -18.44 10.34
N ILE A 169 -2.77 -17.59 10.28
CA ILE A 169 -3.98 -17.77 11.10
C ILE A 169 -4.83 -18.95 10.60
N ALA A 170 -4.88 -19.21 9.30
CA ALA A 170 -5.51 -20.43 8.78
C ALA A 170 -4.68 -21.70 9.11
N ALA A 171 -3.35 -21.56 9.19
CA ALA A 171 -2.47 -22.63 9.68
C ALA A 171 -2.55 -22.83 11.21
N ALA A 172 -2.95 -21.82 11.98
CA ALA A 172 -3.04 -21.90 13.44
C ALA A 172 -4.13 -22.88 13.92
N CYS A 173 -5.07 -23.27 13.05
CA CYS A 173 -6.08 -24.29 13.36
C CYS A 173 -5.57 -25.74 13.23
N THR A 174 -4.31 -25.98 12.84
CA THR A 174 -3.78 -27.35 12.66
C THR A 174 -3.12 -27.94 13.90
N GLY A 175 -2.96 -27.16 14.97
CA GLY A 175 -2.11 -27.50 16.11
C GLY A 175 -2.68 -28.44 17.17
N ASN A 176 -3.82 -29.12 16.94
CA ASN A 176 -4.26 -30.35 17.64
C ASN A 176 -5.63 -30.85 17.13
N ALA A 177 -6.52 -29.95 16.68
CA ALA A 177 -7.85 -30.33 16.20
C ALA A 177 -7.80 -31.19 14.91
N ALA A 178 -6.92 -30.84 13.97
CA ALA A 178 -6.78 -31.56 12.71
C ALA A 178 -5.97 -32.87 12.82
N THR A 179 -5.06 -32.99 13.80
CA THR A 179 -4.21 -34.17 14.03
C THR A 179 -4.74 -35.11 15.13
N ALA A 180 -5.77 -34.71 15.87
CA ALA A 180 -6.50 -35.56 16.81
C ALA A 180 -7.38 -36.61 16.09
N THR A 181 -6.80 -37.36 15.15
CA THR A 181 -7.44 -38.50 14.48
C THR A 181 -7.92 -39.57 15.47
N LYS A 182 -7.30 -39.64 16.66
CA LYS A 182 -7.75 -40.52 17.74
C LYS A 182 -9.17 -40.21 18.24
N LEU A 183 -9.60 -38.95 18.17
CA LEU A 183 -10.98 -38.52 18.49
C LEU A 183 -11.87 -38.41 17.24
N ALA A 184 -11.29 -38.39 16.03
CA ALA A 184 -12.07 -38.45 14.78
C ALA A 184 -12.90 -39.72 14.66
N THR A 185 -12.42 -40.83 15.24
CA THR A 185 -13.29 -41.98 15.57
C THR A 185 -13.90 -41.75 16.94
N VAL A 186 -15.20 -41.51 17.00
CA VAL A 186 -15.96 -41.31 18.25
C VAL A 186 -15.58 -42.39 19.27
N ARG A 187 -15.13 -41.96 20.45
CA ARG A 187 -14.84 -42.84 21.57
C ARG A 187 -15.89 -42.64 22.64
N ALA A 188 -16.34 -43.74 23.24
CA ALA A 188 -17.27 -43.68 24.34
C ALA A 188 -16.53 -43.45 25.66
N ILE A 189 -16.95 -42.44 26.42
CA ILE A 189 -16.57 -42.27 27.83
C ILE A 189 -17.78 -42.70 28.65
N ASN A 190 -17.62 -43.73 29.49
CA ASN A 190 -18.74 -44.33 30.24
C ASN A 190 -19.95 -44.73 29.36
N GLY A 191 -19.69 -45.21 28.13
CA GLY A 191 -20.74 -45.59 27.18
C GLY A 191 -21.34 -44.44 26.37
N VAL A 192 -20.98 -43.19 26.65
CA VAL A 192 -21.47 -42.00 25.91
C VAL A 192 -20.43 -41.55 24.89
N ALA A 193 -20.85 -41.40 23.64
CA ALA A 193 -20.04 -40.88 22.55
C ALA A 193 -19.47 -39.49 22.87
N PHE A 194 -18.15 -39.33 22.79
CA PHE A 194 -17.49 -38.03 22.87
C PHE A 194 -17.11 -37.54 21.48
N ASP A 195 -17.68 -36.40 21.09
CA ASP A 195 -17.44 -35.71 19.81
C ASP A 195 -16.90 -34.27 19.99
N GLY A 196 -16.70 -33.83 21.24
CA GLY A 196 -16.20 -32.50 21.57
C GLY A 196 -17.26 -31.38 21.53
N GLY A 197 -18.54 -31.70 21.30
CA GLY A 197 -19.61 -30.70 21.21
C GLY A 197 -20.22 -30.27 22.55
N SER A 198 -19.91 -30.95 23.66
CA SER A 198 -20.45 -30.66 25.00
C SER A 198 -19.47 -31.09 26.10
N ASP A 199 -19.69 -30.58 27.31
CA ASP A 199 -18.90 -30.97 28.49
C ASP A 199 -19.02 -32.46 28.81
N ILE A 200 -17.95 -33.05 29.33
CA ILE A 200 -17.92 -34.47 29.69
C ILE A 200 -18.45 -34.64 31.12
N ALA A 201 -19.55 -35.37 31.27
CA ALA A 201 -20.03 -35.83 32.58
C ALA A 201 -19.40 -37.19 32.92
N ILE A 202 -18.55 -37.23 33.96
CA ILE A 202 -17.98 -38.49 34.48
C ILE A 202 -18.71 -38.86 35.78
N VAL A 203 -19.44 -39.97 35.75
CA VAL A 203 -19.98 -40.60 36.95
C VAL A 203 -18.93 -41.58 37.47
N ASP A 204 -18.33 -41.28 38.62
CA ASP A 204 -17.33 -42.13 39.27
C ASP A 204 -17.92 -42.68 40.57
N SER A 205 -18.36 -43.95 40.54
CA SER A 205 -18.95 -44.63 41.70
C SER A 205 -17.94 -44.99 42.79
N THR A 206 -16.63 -44.79 42.54
CA THR A 206 -15.57 -44.99 43.54
C THR A 206 -15.23 -43.73 44.31
N LYS A 207 -15.78 -42.57 43.89
CA LYS A 207 -15.64 -41.29 44.57
C LYS A 207 -16.96 -40.87 45.19
N ALA A 208 -16.88 -40.22 46.35
CA ALA A 208 -18.07 -39.64 46.97
C ALA A 208 -18.65 -38.53 46.08
N PRO A 209 -19.96 -38.53 45.78
CA PRO A 209 -20.61 -37.43 45.10
C PRO A 209 -20.27 -36.05 45.67
N ILE A 210 -19.97 -35.09 44.79
CA ILE A 210 -19.63 -33.70 45.15
C ILE A 210 -20.84 -32.89 45.67
N SER A 211 -22.05 -33.44 45.57
CA SER A 211 -23.25 -32.89 46.19
C SER A 211 -24.13 -34.03 46.71
N HIS A 212 -24.24 -34.11 48.03
CA HIS A 212 -25.14 -35.01 48.72
C HIS A 212 -26.16 -34.18 49.51
N ALA A 213 -27.24 -33.75 48.86
CA ALA A 213 -28.41 -33.26 49.58
C ALA A 213 -29.15 -34.47 50.17
N SER A 214 -28.81 -34.87 51.39
CA SER A 214 -29.57 -35.87 52.14
C SER A 214 -30.88 -35.24 52.63
N THR A 215 -31.93 -35.26 51.80
CA THR A 215 -33.30 -34.96 52.25
C THR A 215 -34.15 -36.22 52.48
N SER A 216 -33.60 -37.42 52.23
CA SER A 216 -34.28 -38.70 52.48
C SER A 216 -33.53 -39.53 53.53
N THR A 217 -34.22 -39.79 54.62
CA THR A 217 -33.73 -40.22 55.93
C THR A 217 -33.45 -41.72 56.06
N THR A 218 -32.39 -42.25 55.45
CA THR A 218 -31.86 -43.56 55.87
C THR A 218 -30.35 -43.61 55.64
N TYR A 219 -29.59 -43.23 56.68
CA TYR A 219 -28.14 -43.36 56.71
C TYR A 219 -27.75 -44.84 56.64
N GLY A 220 -27.19 -45.26 55.50
CA GLY A 220 -26.72 -46.63 55.31
C GLY A 220 -25.56 -46.97 56.26
N ILE A 221 -25.60 -48.18 56.79
CA ILE A 221 -24.51 -48.79 57.58
C ILE A 221 -23.22 -48.73 56.75
N ALA A 222 -22.16 -48.14 57.30
CA ALA A 222 -20.84 -48.23 56.68
C ALA A 222 -20.37 -49.68 56.77
N THR A 223 -20.24 -50.35 55.63
CA THR A 223 -19.54 -51.63 55.49
C THR A 223 -18.17 -51.36 54.88
N ALA A 224 -17.29 -52.36 54.83
CA ALA A 224 -15.97 -52.22 54.19
C ALA A 224 -16.02 -51.76 52.71
N SER A 225 -17.20 -51.84 52.07
CA SER A 225 -17.47 -51.40 50.70
C SER A 225 -18.37 -50.15 50.58
N SER A 226 -18.78 -49.53 51.70
CA SER A 226 -19.74 -48.42 51.70
C SER A 226 -19.26 -47.27 52.61
N TYR A 227 -18.84 -46.16 52.00
CA TYR A 227 -18.43 -44.93 52.69
C TYR A 227 -19.66 -44.17 53.23
N GLY A 228 -20.27 -44.68 54.30
CA GLY A 228 -21.33 -43.99 55.06
C GLY A 228 -20.80 -43.24 56.28
N HIS A 229 -21.45 -42.15 56.69
CA HIS A 229 -21.19 -41.49 57.97
C HIS A 229 -21.76 -42.33 59.13
N ALA A 230 -20.96 -42.61 60.17
CA ALA A 230 -21.45 -43.30 61.37
C ALA A 230 -22.48 -42.42 62.11
N LYS A 231 -23.66 -42.97 62.42
CA LYS A 231 -24.71 -42.24 63.16
C LYS A 231 -24.42 -42.33 64.66
N ALA A 232 -24.42 -41.20 65.36
CA ALA A 232 -24.43 -41.19 66.83
C ALA A 232 -25.79 -41.71 67.34
N SER A 233 -25.81 -42.48 68.44
CA SER A 233 -27.07 -42.94 69.03
C SER A 233 -28.00 -41.76 69.35
N THR A 234 -29.29 -41.88 69.00
CA THR A 234 -30.34 -40.91 69.34
C THR A 234 -30.97 -41.19 70.70
N ASP A 235 -30.70 -42.36 71.27
CA ASP A 235 -31.18 -42.72 72.60
C ASP A 235 -30.39 -41.93 73.65
N THR A 236 -31.11 -41.23 74.52
CA THR A 236 -30.54 -40.63 75.73
C THR A 236 -29.92 -41.74 76.58
N PRO A 237 -28.75 -41.56 77.21
CA PRO A 237 -28.14 -42.60 78.04
C PRO A 237 -29.14 -43.04 79.12
N ALA A 238 -29.65 -44.27 79.03
CA ALA A 238 -30.76 -44.72 79.86
C ALA A 238 -30.39 -46.00 80.61
N ALA A 239 -30.26 -45.81 81.93
CA ALA A 239 -30.29 -46.77 83.03
C ALA A 239 -29.35 -47.99 82.97
N ALA A 240 -28.75 -48.29 84.13
CA ALA A 240 -27.93 -49.47 84.31
C ALA A 240 -28.70 -50.75 83.94
N GLY A 241 -28.16 -51.54 82.99
CA GLY A 241 -28.62 -52.92 82.74
C GLY A 241 -29.07 -53.31 81.33
N THR A 242 -28.94 -52.47 80.29
CA THR A 242 -29.60 -52.76 78.99
C THR A 242 -28.68 -52.99 77.78
N ALA A 243 -27.39 -53.28 77.98
CA ALA A 243 -26.52 -53.68 76.86
C ALA A 243 -26.34 -55.21 76.84
N ALA A 244 -27.11 -55.90 76.00
CA ALA A 244 -26.90 -57.31 75.69
C ALA A 244 -25.87 -57.46 74.56
N VAL A 245 -24.95 -58.42 74.71
CA VAL A 245 -23.92 -58.73 73.70
C VAL A 245 -24.60 -59.10 72.37
N GLY A 246 -24.33 -58.33 71.31
CA GLY A 246 -24.88 -58.56 69.96
C GLY A 246 -26.05 -57.67 69.52
N THR A 247 -26.32 -56.55 70.20
CA THR A 247 -27.35 -55.55 69.79
C THR A 247 -26.77 -54.36 69.00
N ASP A 248 -25.59 -54.53 68.39
CA ASP A 248 -24.86 -53.45 67.73
C ASP A 248 -25.51 -53.04 66.40
N ASN A 249 -26.47 -52.12 66.45
CA ASN A 249 -27.11 -51.48 65.28
C ASN A 249 -26.19 -50.46 64.56
N GLY A 250 -24.86 -50.54 64.72
CA GLY A 250 -23.89 -49.67 64.06
C GLY A 250 -23.88 -48.21 64.55
N LEU A 251 -24.40 -47.93 65.75
CA LEU A 251 -24.41 -46.61 66.39
C LEU A 251 -23.31 -46.57 67.47
N TYR A 252 -22.49 -45.52 67.50
CA TYR A 252 -21.51 -45.34 68.59
C TYR A 252 -22.12 -44.57 69.77
N ALA A 253 -21.75 -44.94 70.99
CA ALA A 253 -22.18 -44.28 72.23
C ALA A 253 -21.47 -42.92 72.41
N ARG A 254 -22.18 -41.90 72.91
CA ARG A 254 -21.63 -40.55 73.12
C ARG A 254 -20.87 -40.42 74.45
N GLY A 255 -19.79 -41.17 74.62
CA GLY A 255 -18.74 -40.85 75.60
C GLY A 255 -19.04 -41.02 77.10
N ASP A 256 -20.27 -41.33 77.51
CA ASP A 256 -20.68 -41.40 78.93
C ASP A 256 -21.32 -42.74 79.34
N HIS A 257 -20.91 -43.85 78.70
CA HIS A 257 -21.37 -45.16 79.13
C HIS A 257 -20.78 -45.53 80.51
N VAL A 258 -21.64 -45.98 81.43
CA VAL A 258 -21.28 -46.40 82.79
C VAL A 258 -21.51 -47.90 82.92
N HIS A 259 -20.49 -48.64 83.37
CA HIS A 259 -20.65 -50.04 83.76
C HIS A 259 -21.43 -50.13 85.08
N PRO A 260 -22.35 -51.10 85.25
CA PRO A 260 -23.06 -51.24 86.52
C PRO A 260 -22.07 -51.43 87.66
N ALA A 261 -22.28 -50.71 88.77
CA ALA A 261 -21.56 -50.99 90.01
C ALA A 261 -21.87 -52.43 90.42
N GLN A 262 -20.83 -53.25 90.62
CA GLN A 262 -20.96 -54.64 91.02
C GLN A 262 -21.64 -54.72 92.40
N THR A 263 -22.93 -55.04 92.42
CA THR A 263 -23.75 -55.08 93.63
C THR A 263 -23.86 -56.49 94.22
N ASP A 264 -23.52 -57.52 93.44
CA ASP A 264 -23.46 -58.91 93.90
C ASP A 264 -22.06 -59.50 93.65
N ILE A 265 -21.40 -59.95 94.73
CA ILE A 265 -20.30 -60.93 94.63
C ILE A 265 -20.95 -62.32 94.67
N ALA A 266 -21.36 -62.83 93.52
CA ALA A 266 -21.80 -64.22 93.39
C ALA A 266 -20.58 -65.15 93.31
N GLY A 267 -19.93 -65.33 94.47
CA GLY A 267 -18.83 -66.28 94.69
C GLY A 267 -18.82 -66.70 96.16
N LYS A 268 -19.21 -67.96 96.41
CA LYS A 268 -19.29 -68.70 97.70
C LYS A 268 -18.74 -68.02 98.98
N ALA A 269 -19.45 -67.04 99.53
CA ALA A 269 -19.15 -66.49 100.86
C ALA A 269 -20.36 -66.47 101.82
N ALA A 270 -21.45 -67.19 101.48
CA ALA A 270 -22.66 -67.28 102.31
C ALA A 270 -22.98 -68.72 102.74
N THR A 271 -21.97 -69.56 102.96
CA THR A 271 -22.10 -70.90 103.56
C THR A 271 -21.07 -71.09 104.67
N ALA A 272 -21.19 -70.29 105.73
CA ALA A 272 -20.51 -70.51 107.00
C ALA A 272 -21.54 -70.39 108.12
N THR A 273 -22.53 -71.28 108.12
CA THR A 273 -23.49 -71.42 109.22
C THR A 273 -23.63 -72.89 109.59
N THR A 274 -22.56 -73.45 110.14
CA THR A 274 -22.57 -74.64 111.02
C THR A 274 -21.41 -74.54 112.02
N ALA A 275 -21.67 -73.94 113.17
CA ALA A 275 -20.94 -74.16 114.43
C ALA A 275 -21.99 -74.06 115.54
N TYR A 276 -22.71 -75.15 115.81
CA TYR A 276 -22.43 -76.05 116.94
C TYR A 276 -22.33 -75.30 118.29
N ASN A 277 -23.46 -75.21 119.00
CA ASN A 277 -23.49 -74.91 120.43
C ASN A 277 -24.40 -75.94 121.12
N ILE A 278 -23.80 -76.96 121.72
CA ILE A 278 -24.36 -77.76 122.82
C ILE A 278 -23.44 -77.41 124.01
N PRO A 279 -23.95 -76.89 125.15
CA PRO A 279 -24.46 -77.79 126.20
C PRO A 279 -25.48 -77.28 127.24
N ASN A 280 -26.23 -78.27 127.76
CA ASN A 280 -26.55 -78.56 129.17
C ASN A 280 -27.38 -77.55 129.99
N SER A 281 -28.66 -77.86 130.24
CA SER A 281 -29.12 -78.38 131.54
C SER A 281 -30.66 -78.26 131.66
N ASP A 282 -31.26 -79.33 132.17
CA ASP A 282 -32.25 -79.32 133.25
C ASP A 282 -33.66 -79.90 132.98
N VAL A 283 -33.94 -80.92 133.79
CA VAL A 283 -35.21 -81.43 134.33
C VAL A 283 -36.33 -81.80 133.34
N GLY A 284 -36.78 -83.06 133.24
CA GLY A 284 -37.14 -83.95 134.35
C GLY A 284 -38.65 -83.88 134.58
N GLY A 285 -39.41 -84.87 134.10
CA GLY A 285 -40.85 -84.92 134.37
C GLY A 285 -41.64 -85.90 133.50
N ASN A 286 -41.84 -87.10 134.03
CA ASN A 286 -42.80 -88.14 133.67
C ASN A 286 -44.06 -87.69 132.89
N ILE A 287 -44.41 -88.43 131.83
CA ILE A 287 -45.79 -88.90 131.62
C ILE A 287 -45.72 -90.35 131.12
N TRP A 288 -45.97 -91.29 132.03
CA TRP A 288 -46.46 -92.64 131.72
C TRP A 288 -47.98 -92.61 131.85
N ILE A 289 -48.76 -93.11 130.88
CA ILE A 289 -50.05 -93.77 131.17
C ILE A 289 -50.35 -94.83 130.09
N ALA A 290 -50.64 -96.05 130.57
CA ALA A 290 -51.27 -97.21 129.91
C ALA A 290 -50.45 -98.00 128.88
#